data_AF-A0A2I0U9U1-F1
#
_entry.id   AF-A0A2I0U9U1-F1
#
_cell.length_a   1.000
_cell.length_b   1.000
_cell.length_c   1.000
_cell.angle_alpha   90.00
_cell.angle_beta   90.00
_cell.angle_gamma   90.00
#
_symmetry.space_group_name_H-M   'P 1'
#
loop_
_entity.id
_entity.type
_entity.pdbx_description
1 polymer ?
#
loop_
_entity_poly.entity_id
_entity_poly.type
_entity_poly.pdbx_seq_one_letter_code
_entity_poly.pdbx_strand_id
1 'polypeptide(L)' 'MLRYMEDQEVIRDSHHGFIMGKSYLTNQVAFYSGMTSSVNKGIATDVICLNFCKALDMVSHNIILSKLER' A
#
# COMPACT_ATOMS: atom_id res chain seq x y z
N MET A 1 10.53 10.31 -10.18
CA MET A 1 9.60 10.02 -9.06
C MET A 1 9.48 8.52 -8.81
N LEU A 2 8.99 7.69 -9.74
CA LEU A 2 8.91 6.23 -9.50
C LEU A 2 10.29 5.61 -9.17
N ARG A 3 11.30 5.87 -10.02
CA ARG A 3 12.70 5.45 -9.77
C ARG A 3 13.23 5.93 -8.42
N TYR A 4 13.01 7.21 -8.10
CA TYR A 4 13.37 7.77 -6.79
C TYR A 4 12.71 7.02 -5.62
N MET A 5 11.43 6.68 -5.75
CA MET A 5 10.69 5.94 -4.72
C MET A 5 11.14 4.47 -4.61
N GLU A 6 11.66 3.89 -5.68
CA GLU A 6 12.29 2.57 -5.70
C GLU A 6 13.69 2.62 -5.06
N ASP A 7 14.53 3.58 -5.49
CA ASP A 7 15.90 3.77 -5.00
C ASP A 7 15.96 4.12 -3.50
N GLN A 8 14.96 4.83 -2.99
CA GLN A 8 14.82 5.22 -1.58
C GLN A 8 14.01 4.20 -0.74
N GLU A 9 13.67 3.03 -1.31
CA GLU A 9 12.88 1.98 -0.66
C GLU A 9 11.55 2.49 -0.05
N VAL A 10 10.97 3.54 -0.62
CA VAL A 10 9.70 4.15 -0.14
C VAL A 10 8.52 3.23 -0.45
N ILE A 11 8.63 2.41 -1.50
CA ILE A 11 7.62 1.47 -1.94
C ILE A 11 7.86 0.11 -1.29
N ARG A 12 6.90 -0.37 -0.50
CA ARG A 12 6.90 -1.73 0.04
C ARG A 12 6.28 -2.73 -0.95
N ASP A 13 6.61 -4.00 -0.83
CA ASP A 13 6.03 -5.06 -1.68
C ASP A 13 4.50 -5.16 -1.58
N SER A 14 3.96 -4.90 -0.38
CA SER A 14 2.52 -4.86 -0.13
C SER A 14 1.84 -3.60 -0.68
N HIS A 15 2.60 -2.61 -1.16
CA HIS A 15 2.04 -1.40 -1.75
C HIS A 15 1.57 -1.71 -3.18
N HIS A 16 0.29 -1.44 -3.42
CA HIS A 16 -0.39 -1.74 -4.67
C HIS A 16 -0.90 -0.50 -5.40
N GLY A 17 -1.10 0.62 -4.70
CA GLY A 17 -1.54 1.87 -5.28
C GLY A 17 -0.43 2.57 -6.05
N PHE A 18 -0.75 3.14 -7.21
CA PHE A 18 0.18 3.93 -8.03
C PHE A 18 1.46 3.17 -8.49
N ILE A 19 1.44 1.83 -8.48
CA ILE A 19 2.54 0.99 -8.98
C ILE A 19 2.18 0.41 -10.33
N MET A 20 3.08 0.55 -11.31
CA MET A 20 2.89 -0.02 -12.64
C MET A 20 2.75 -1.54 -12.56
N GLY A 21 1.76 -2.10 -13.28
CA GLY A 21 1.51 -3.55 -13.30
C GLY A 21 0.79 -4.11 -12.07
N LYS A 22 0.50 -3.28 -11.06
CA LYS A 22 -0.29 -3.66 -9.88
C LYS A 22 -1.68 -3.00 -9.97
N SER A 23 -2.73 -3.82 -9.95
CA SER A 23 -4.14 -3.37 -10.06
C SER A 23 -4.95 -3.71 -8.80
N TYR A 24 -6.08 -3.03 -8.61
CA TYR A 24 -7.02 -3.35 -7.53
C TYR A 24 -7.38 -4.84 -7.47
N LEU A 25 -7.63 -5.46 -8.64
CA LEU A 25 -7.96 -6.88 -8.73
C LEU A 25 -6.81 -7.77 -8.22
N THR A 26 -5.59 -7.52 -8.68
CA THR A 26 -4.43 -8.31 -8.23
C THR A 26 -4.16 -8.15 -6.73
N ASN A 27 -4.40 -6.95 -6.16
CA ASN A 27 -4.34 -6.72 -4.72
C ASN A 27 -5.37 -7.58 -3.99
N GLN A 28 -6.61 -7.57 -4.48
CA GLN A 28 -7.72 -8.28 -3.87
C GLN A 28 -7.51 -9.79 -3.90
N VAL A 29 -6.99 -10.33 -5.01
CA VAL A 29 -6.64 -11.75 -5.12
C VAL A 29 -5.55 -12.13 -4.11
N ALA A 30 -4.47 -11.35 -4.01
CA ALA A 30 -3.40 -11.59 -3.04
C ALA A 30 -3.92 -11.54 -1.59
N PHE A 31 -4.77 -10.56 -1.29
CA PHE A 31 -5.39 -10.41 0.01
C PHE A 31 -6.27 -11.61 0.40
N TYR A 32 -7.21 -12.01 -0.47
CA TYR A 32 -8.08 -13.15 -0.18
C TYR A 32 -7.31 -14.46 -0.12
N SER A 33 -6.28 -14.65 -0.95
CA SER A 33 -5.40 -15.82 -0.85
C SER A 33 -4.73 -15.90 0.53
N GLY A 34 -4.28 -14.77 1.08
CA GLY A 34 -3.74 -14.70 2.43
C GLY A 34 -4.78 -15.05 3.49
N MET A 35 -5.97 -14.45 3.41
CA MET A 35 -7.08 -14.76 4.33
C MET A 35 -7.49 -16.24 4.28
N THR A 36 -7.67 -16.80 3.09
CA THR A 36 -8.01 -18.21 2.90
C THR A 36 -6.92 -19.11 3.46
N SER A 37 -5.64 -18.78 3.28
CA SER A 37 -4.56 -19.55 3.91
C SER A 37 -4.63 -19.53 5.44
N SER A 38 -4.98 -18.41 6.06
CA SER A 38 -5.13 -18.33 7.51
C SER A 38 -6.32 -19.16 7.99
N VAL A 39 -7.47 -19.05 7.30
CA VAL A 39 -8.69 -19.83 7.58
C VAL A 39 -8.40 -21.33 7.51
N ASN A 40 -7.70 -21.78 6.46
CA ASN A 40 -7.33 -23.19 6.30
C ASN A 40 -6.41 -23.71 7.41
N LYS A 41 -5.62 -22.83 8.03
CA LYS A 41 -4.74 -23.15 9.17
C LYS A 41 -5.44 -23.00 10.53
N GLY A 42 -6.72 -22.61 10.55
CA GLY A 42 -7.46 -22.33 11.77
C GLY A 42 -6.95 -21.11 12.53
N ILE A 43 -6.23 -20.20 11.87
CA ILE A 43 -5.69 -18.99 12.49
C ILE A 43 -6.79 -17.92 12.48
N ALA A 44 -7.20 -17.46 13.66
CA ALA A 44 -8.11 -16.33 13.82
C ALA A 44 -7.48 -15.08 13.16
N THR A 45 -8.19 -14.50 12.19
CA THR A 45 -7.70 -13.38 11.38
C THR A 45 -8.82 -12.36 11.23
N ASP A 46 -8.53 -11.11 11.58
CA ASP A 46 -9.41 -9.97 11.40
C ASP A 46 -8.85 -8.99 10.37
N VAL A 47 -9.72 -8.11 9.85
CA VAL A 47 -9.37 -7.12 8.84
C VAL A 47 -9.74 -5.74 9.35
N ILE A 48 -8.77 -4.82 9.34
CA ILE A 48 -8.99 -3.41 9.66
C ILE A 48 -8.96 -2.61 8.36
N CYS A 49 -10.12 -2.08 7.97
CA CYS A 49 -10.23 -1.21 6.81
C CYS A 49 -9.97 0.24 7.20
N LEU A 50 -8.89 0.82 6.68
CA LEU A 50 -8.53 2.23 6.89
C LEU A 50 -8.68 3.01 5.60
N ASN A 51 -9.14 4.25 5.70
CA ASN A 51 -9.18 5.20 4.59
C ASN A 51 -8.83 6.60 5.07
N PHE A 52 -8.23 7.41 4.18
CA PHE A 52 -7.94 8.81 4.44
C PHE A 52 -8.94 9.70 3.70
N CYS A 53 -9.67 10.54 4.43
CA CYS A 53 -10.50 11.58 3.83
C CYS A 53 -9.61 12.60 3.12
N LYS A 54 -9.86 12.87 1.84
CA LYS A 54 -9.14 13.89 1.05
C LYS A 54 -7.61 13.78 1.16
N ALA A 55 -7.08 12.55 1.05
CA ALA A 55 -5.67 12.24 1.32
C ALA A 55 -4.67 13.15 0.57
N LEU A 56 -4.97 13.51 -0.69
CA LEU A 56 -4.11 14.37 -1.49
C LEU A 56 -4.25 15.85 -1.14
N ASP A 57 -5.43 16.30 -0.69
CA ASP A 57 -5.68 17.70 -0.34
C ASP A 57 -5.17 18.05 1.06
N MET A 58 -5.12 17.06 1.96
CA MET A 58 -4.77 17.26 3.38
C MET A 58 -3.28 17.09 3.68
N VAL A 59 -2.48 16.57 2.75
CA VAL A 59 -1.05 16.40 2.97
C VAL A 59 -0.34 17.76 2.91
N SER A 60 0.43 18.09 3.95
CA SER A 60 1.23 19.32 4.00
C SER A 60 2.37 19.32 2.99
N HIS A 61 2.55 20.45 2.28
CA HIS A 61 3.61 20.64 1.28
C HIS A 61 5.01 20.46 1.86
N ASN A 62 5.27 20.92 3.09
CA ASN A 62 6.57 20.76 3.75
C ASN A 62 6.91 19.28 4.01
N ILE A 63 5.89 18.46 4.27
CA ILE A 63 6.07 17.01 4.46
C ILE A 63 6.37 16.33 3.13
N ILE A 64 5.72 16.75 2.04
CA ILE A 64 6.03 16.23 0.70
C ILE A 64 7.46 16.58 0.31
N LEU A 65 7.86 17.85 0.45
CA LEU A 65 9.19 18.31 0.06
C LEU A 65 10.30 17.58 0.82
N SER A 66 10.20 17.49 2.15
CA SER A 66 11.19 16.76 2.96
C SER A 66 11.28 15.26 2.61
N LYS A 67 10.21 14.66 2.08
CA LYS A 67 10.21 13.28 1.57
C LYS A 67 10.75 13.13 0.15
N LEU A 68 10.90 14.22 -0.62
CA LEU A 68 11.43 14.21 -1.98
C LEU A 68 12.90 14.65 -2.05
N GLU A 69 13.38 15.37 -1.04
CA GLU A 69 14.76 15.88 -0.97
C GLU A 69 15.79 14.86 -0.46
N ARG A 70 15.33 13.72 0.08
CA ARG A 70 16.17 12.69 0.71
C ARG A 70 16.65 11.62 -0.27
#